data_AF-A0A7V1M6E9-F1
#
_entry.id   AF-A0A7V1M6E9-F1
#
_cell.length_a   1.000
_cell.length_b   1.000
_cell.length_c   1.000
_cell.angle_alpha   90.00
_cell.angle_beta   90.00
_cell.angle_gamma   90.00
#
_symmetry.space_group_name_H-M   'P 1'
#
loop_
_entity.id
_entity.type
_entity.pdbx_description
1 polymer ?
#
loop_
_entity_poly.entity_id
_entity_poly.type
_entity_poly.pdbx_seq_one_letter_code
_entity_poly.pdbx_strand_id
1 'polypeptide(L)'
;MSNSVTAQSVETIAQAFLRATVANALVRFKEPAKMSELQDACGLPDLDMDILRYTLGSNADLFTSTERRWTLSTRFEDATRPVHAVVERILRNTGQPVGLEPLAYLLAEVYHRTPQAMAVVVYRLSDEHFFRLPDNRIGLREWLLRTDYDSAEDVAFYNYVDFAEAQKLLRKHSKFDGSPESVIALLREVGTPLSARFIAFLQWYRNPESFHALQAYQSLLDTEGVTTLPLQEADALDPVAHWALAEWVPQWIDAIRPQARQMAGVLAQLMAEPLVLSVEDVENMVQRVLQSPKVVTAEELARSFFDLTPSDPTYANDLDTITLSLRHDERVMWLGGTRFTNKANLPAYLFEIPESLRFPEVQFYTEEGEPLEIDLEDEGLSGTLRSDILDPLAQDVGDEEEAVTIFPVPESVQCVVKARHKEIGTFPLCQIPAGFFQPKPSFQQVTFIDETTGDRYTEVYVNQNDRLIFGLLDWYATREAVSGLVFTLTRTEDPFVFKVRWEDTLEPRVHISRSRYEELLDMSTRMAQSYSTFDIICEILSTHRGGMEFLSILSEVNVIRRTRRRRVASVLSAFQAFYLRGGLWHLDEKKRDAGIDRAKRKHIKK
;
A
#
# COMPACT_ATOMS: atom_id res chain seq x y z
N MET A 1 46.89 16.84 41.91
CA MET A 1 47.20 16.54 40.51
C MET A 1 45.97 16.94 39.71
N SER A 2 46.11 17.90 38.79
CA SER A 2 45.00 18.42 37.99
C SER A 2 44.67 17.44 36.87
N ASN A 3 43.64 16.63 37.05
CA ASN A 3 43.04 15.92 35.92
C ASN A 3 42.11 16.91 35.24
N SER A 4 42.55 17.44 34.10
CA SER A 4 41.65 18.10 33.16
C SER A 4 40.53 17.12 32.82
N VAL A 5 39.28 17.54 33.02
CA VAL A 5 38.07 16.88 32.52
C VAL A 5 38.36 16.41 31.09
N THR A 6 38.45 15.10 30.88
CA THR A 6 38.47 14.54 29.53
C THR A 6 37.14 14.90 28.89
N ALA A 7 37.13 15.96 28.09
CA ALA A 7 35.94 16.40 27.37
C ALA A 7 35.41 15.21 26.55
N GLN A 8 34.22 14.74 26.89
CA GLN A 8 33.54 13.69 26.13
C GLN A 8 33.37 14.17 24.69
N SER A 9 33.51 13.26 23.73
CA SER A 9 33.33 13.61 22.32
C SER A 9 31.89 14.07 22.08
N VAL A 10 31.69 14.95 21.09
CA VAL A 10 30.36 15.46 20.74
C VAL A 10 29.42 14.30 20.35
N GLU A 11 29.95 13.24 19.73
CA GLU A 11 29.16 12.05 19.41
C GLU A 11 28.67 11.31 20.67
N THR A 12 29.51 11.22 21.72
CA THR A 12 29.13 10.55 22.98
C THR A 12 27.99 11.29 23.66
N ILE A 13 28.08 12.62 23.70
CA ILE A 13 27.04 13.50 24.24
C ILE A 13 25.73 13.35 23.44
N ALA A 14 25.85 13.37 22.11
CA ALA A 14 24.71 13.22 21.21
C ALA A 14 24.02 11.86 21.37
N GLN A 15 24.77 10.76 21.52
CA GLN A 15 24.21 9.42 21.73
C GLN A 15 23.46 9.35 23.07
N ALA A 16 24.04 9.88 24.14
CA ALA A 16 23.41 9.91 25.45
C ALA A 16 22.11 10.72 25.45
N PHE A 17 22.11 11.88 24.78
CA PHE A 17 20.93 12.72 24.61
C PHE A 17 19.81 12.01 23.81
N LEU A 18 20.14 11.42 22.66
CA LEU A 18 19.18 10.70 21.83
C LEU A 18 18.59 9.50 22.56
N ARG A 19 19.43 8.69 23.21
CA ARG A 19 19.02 7.56 24.06
C ARG A 19 18.03 8.01 25.14
N ALA A 20 18.35 9.07 25.86
CA ALA A 20 17.49 9.60 26.91
C ALA A 20 16.17 10.16 26.37
N THR A 21 16.21 10.84 25.23
CA THR A 21 15.00 11.39 24.59
C THR A 21 14.05 10.29 24.13
N VAL A 22 14.57 9.26 23.45
CA VAL A 22 13.78 8.11 22.99
C VAL A 22 13.23 7.32 24.18
N ALA A 23 14.05 7.10 25.23
CA ALA A 23 13.58 6.44 26.44
C ALA A 23 12.42 7.21 27.10
N ASN A 24 12.54 8.54 27.22
CA ASN A 24 11.47 9.37 27.77
C ASN A 24 10.17 9.31 26.97
N ALA A 25 10.26 9.29 25.64
CA ALA A 25 9.10 9.12 24.77
C ALA A 25 8.44 7.76 25.03
N LEU A 26 9.21 6.66 25.04
CA LEU A 26 8.70 5.31 25.26
C LEU A 26 8.06 5.07 26.63
N VAL A 27 8.53 5.74 27.69
CA VAL A 27 7.89 5.65 29.01
C VAL A 27 6.44 6.15 28.98
N ARG A 28 6.13 7.13 28.11
CA ARG A 28 4.78 7.74 28.02
C ARG A 28 3.78 6.85 27.29
N PHE A 29 4.24 5.93 26.46
CA PHE A 29 3.36 4.99 25.80
C PHE A 29 2.89 3.90 26.77
N LYS A 30 1.62 3.51 26.69
CA LYS A 30 1.09 2.38 27.48
C LYS A 30 1.45 1.05 26.85
N GLU A 31 1.48 1.00 25.52
CA GLU A 31 1.79 -0.17 24.70
C GLU A 31 3.03 0.10 23.83
N PRO A 32 3.69 -0.94 23.26
CA PRO A 32 4.74 -0.73 22.27
C PRO A 32 4.31 0.20 21.13
N ALA A 33 5.18 1.13 20.75
CA ALA A 33 4.88 2.20 19.79
C ALA A 33 5.49 1.94 18.41
N LYS A 34 4.84 2.42 17.34
CA LYS A 34 5.47 2.45 16.02
C LYS A 34 6.62 3.46 15.99
N MET A 35 7.59 3.27 15.08
CA MET A 35 8.70 4.25 14.95
C MET A 35 8.21 5.65 14.57
N SER A 36 7.16 5.75 13.75
CA SER A 36 6.51 7.02 13.37
C SER A 36 5.92 7.74 14.58
N GLU A 37 5.09 7.03 15.37
CA GLU A 37 4.54 7.53 16.64
C GLU A 37 5.63 7.96 17.62
N LEU A 38 6.73 7.21 17.67
CA LEU A 38 7.87 7.49 18.53
C LEU A 38 8.65 8.73 18.08
N GLN A 39 8.85 8.92 16.78
CA GLN A 39 9.49 10.12 16.21
C GLN A 39 8.70 11.37 16.60
N ASP A 40 7.38 11.34 16.42
CA ASP A 40 6.49 12.44 16.80
C ASP A 40 6.54 12.72 18.30
N ALA A 41 6.53 11.67 19.13
CA ALA A 41 6.58 11.79 20.59
C ALA A 41 7.91 12.34 21.12
N CYS A 42 9.02 12.17 20.39
CA CYS A 42 10.31 12.76 20.75
C CYS A 42 10.31 14.29 20.61
N GLY A 43 9.48 14.85 19.72
CA GLY A 43 9.33 16.30 19.56
C GLY A 43 10.61 17.02 19.10
N LEU A 44 11.52 16.32 18.40
CA LEU A 44 12.78 16.87 17.89
C LEU A 44 12.68 17.14 16.39
N PRO A 45 12.74 18.41 15.93
CA PRO A 45 12.59 18.75 14.51
C PRO A 45 13.61 18.07 13.57
N ASP A 46 14.84 17.89 14.05
CA ASP A 46 15.95 17.36 13.23
C ASP A 46 16.13 15.83 13.32
N LEU A 47 15.28 15.15 14.10
CA LEU A 47 15.29 13.70 14.27
C LEU A 47 14.64 13.03 13.06
N ASP A 48 15.44 12.38 12.22
CA ASP A 48 14.95 11.56 11.11
C ASP A 48 14.85 10.06 11.51
N MET A 49 14.20 9.28 10.64
CA MET A 49 14.00 7.84 10.85
C MET A 49 15.31 7.05 10.90
N ASP A 50 16.37 7.52 10.24
CA ASP A 50 17.67 6.85 10.25
C ASP A 50 18.36 7.02 11.61
N ILE A 51 18.31 8.23 12.18
CA ILE A 51 18.84 8.52 13.52
C ILE A 51 18.02 7.79 14.58
N LEU A 52 16.69 7.73 14.45
CA LEU A 52 15.84 6.98 15.36
C LEU A 52 16.19 5.48 15.33
N ARG A 53 16.28 4.89 14.12
CA ARG A 53 16.67 3.48 13.94
C ARG A 53 18.07 3.20 14.48
N TYR A 54 19.02 4.10 14.24
CA TYR A 54 20.37 4.02 14.78
C TYR A 54 20.37 4.02 16.31
N THR A 55 19.59 4.90 16.93
CA THR A 55 19.48 5.01 18.40
C THR A 55 18.87 3.75 19.00
N LEU A 56 17.79 3.23 18.42
CA LEU A 56 17.13 2.00 18.86
C LEU A 56 18.03 0.77 18.70
N GLY A 57 18.61 0.59 17.50
CA GLY A 57 19.43 -0.57 17.17
C GLY A 57 20.78 -0.61 17.90
N SER A 58 21.38 0.54 18.20
CA SER A 58 22.68 0.61 18.90
C SER A 58 22.56 0.46 20.43
N ASN A 59 21.35 0.42 20.98
CA ASN A 59 21.08 0.34 22.42
C ASN A 59 20.10 -0.82 22.73
N ALA A 60 20.40 -2.01 22.21
CA ALA A 60 19.57 -3.22 22.36
C ALA A 60 19.43 -3.70 23.83
N ASP A 61 20.26 -3.22 24.74
CA ASP A 61 20.13 -3.43 26.19
C ASP A 61 18.97 -2.63 26.82
N LEU A 62 18.59 -1.52 26.18
CA LEU A 62 17.55 -0.61 26.65
C LEU A 62 16.26 -0.69 25.82
N PHE A 63 16.38 -0.84 24.51
CA PHE A 63 15.25 -0.88 23.59
C PHE A 63 15.05 -2.28 23.03
N THR A 64 13.79 -2.68 22.91
CA THR A 64 13.43 -3.97 22.31
C THR A 64 12.22 -3.78 21.41
N SER A 65 12.09 -4.64 20.41
CA SER A 65 10.96 -4.66 19.50
C SER A 65 10.09 -5.89 19.75
N THR A 66 8.78 -5.70 19.79
CA THR A 66 7.78 -6.76 19.81
C THR A 66 6.72 -6.44 18.77
N GLU A 67 6.42 -7.38 17.87
CA GLU A 67 5.43 -7.17 16.80
C GLU A 67 5.74 -5.92 15.96
N ARG A 68 7.03 -5.69 15.67
CA ARG A 68 7.56 -4.51 14.95
C ARG A 68 7.24 -3.15 15.60
N ARG A 69 6.86 -3.15 16.87
CA ARG A 69 6.68 -1.96 17.71
C ARG A 69 7.77 -1.91 18.77
N TRP A 70 8.17 -0.71 19.16
CA TRP A 70 9.28 -0.45 20.07
C TRP A 70 8.82 -0.20 21.49
N THR A 71 9.58 -0.73 22.44
CA THR A 71 9.38 -0.47 23.84
C THR A 71 10.67 -0.57 24.64
N LEU A 72 10.60 -0.24 25.93
CA LEU A 72 11.72 -0.39 26.86
C LEU A 72 11.88 -1.86 27.28
N SER A 73 13.12 -2.35 27.25
CA SER A 73 13.47 -3.70 27.70
C SER A 73 13.04 -3.97 29.15
N THR A 74 12.94 -2.91 29.97
CA THR A 74 12.47 -2.98 31.36
C THR A 74 11.06 -3.58 31.50
N ARG A 75 10.19 -3.51 30.49
CA ARG A 75 8.86 -4.16 30.55
C ARG A 75 8.92 -5.68 30.62
N PHE A 76 10.03 -6.27 30.18
CA PHE A 76 10.28 -7.71 30.19
C PHE A 76 11.24 -8.13 31.30
N GLU A 77 11.52 -7.26 32.27
CA GLU A 77 12.31 -7.63 33.45
C GLU A 77 11.55 -8.60 34.36
N ASP A 78 12.30 -9.38 35.13
CA ASP A 78 11.76 -10.32 36.12
C ASP A 78 11.18 -9.56 37.32
N ALA A 79 9.95 -9.91 37.71
CA ALA A 79 9.24 -9.42 38.90
C ALA A 79 9.96 -9.72 40.22
N THR A 80 11.04 -10.53 40.22
CA THR A 80 11.90 -10.75 41.39
C THR A 80 12.79 -9.54 41.73
N ARG A 81 13.01 -8.62 40.79
CA ARG A 81 13.82 -7.43 41.04
C ARG A 81 13.12 -6.46 41.99
N PRO A 82 13.84 -5.77 42.90
CA PRO A 82 13.25 -4.74 43.74
C PRO A 82 12.70 -3.55 42.93
N VAL A 83 11.51 -3.06 43.28
CA VAL A 83 10.85 -1.94 42.59
C VAL A 83 11.74 -0.69 42.51
N HIS A 84 12.49 -0.38 43.57
CA HIS A 84 13.39 0.78 43.57
C HIS A 84 14.46 0.67 42.47
N ALA A 85 15.03 -0.51 42.25
CA ALA A 85 16.09 -0.71 41.26
C ALA A 85 15.57 -0.57 39.82
N VAL A 86 14.32 -1.02 39.58
CA VAL A 86 13.65 -0.86 38.28
C VAL A 86 13.34 0.62 38.01
N VAL A 87 12.79 1.33 39.00
CA VAL A 87 12.54 2.78 38.89
C VAL A 87 13.85 3.53 38.68
N GLU A 88 14.89 3.20 39.42
CA GLU A 88 16.20 3.82 39.31
C GLU A 88 16.78 3.64 37.90
N ARG A 89 16.75 2.41 37.37
CA ARG A 89 17.18 2.12 36.00
C ARG A 89 16.41 2.94 34.96
N ILE A 90 15.09 3.06 35.09
CA ILE A 90 14.29 3.89 34.17
C ILE A 90 14.75 5.35 34.25
N LEU A 91 14.85 5.90 35.46
CA LEU A 91 15.22 7.30 35.67
C LEU A 91 16.63 7.60 35.15
N ARG A 92 17.61 6.73 35.41
CA ARG A 92 18.98 6.84 34.88
C ARG A 92 19.00 6.89 33.35
N ASN A 93 18.21 6.03 32.70
CA ASN A 93 18.13 5.98 31.24
C ASN A 93 17.42 7.19 30.65
N THR A 94 16.40 7.71 31.32
CA THR A 94 15.69 8.93 30.89
C THR A 94 16.47 10.21 31.18
N GLY A 95 17.39 10.21 32.16
CA GLY A 95 18.19 11.37 32.54
C GLY A 95 17.40 12.58 33.03
N GLN A 96 16.11 12.43 33.34
CA GLN A 96 15.24 13.50 33.81
C GLN A 96 14.06 12.96 34.64
N PRO A 97 13.36 13.83 35.40
CA PRO A 97 12.20 13.41 36.15
C PRO A 97 11.05 12.92 35.25
N VAL A 98 10.47 11.78 35.60
CA VAL A 98 9.40 11.11 34.85
C VAL A 98 8.08 11.20 35.62
N GLY A 99 6.95 11.38 34.93
CA GLY A 99 5.63 11.40 35.56
C GLY A 99 5.31 10.10 36.30
N LEU A 100 4.71 10.22 37.50
CA LEU A 100 4.33 9.08 38.33
C LEU A 100 3.37 8.11 37.61
N GLU A 101 2.41 8.63 36.84
CA GLU A 101 1.44 7.80 36.13
C GLU A 101 2.10 6.92 35.05
N PRO A 102 2.84 7.46 34.06
CA PRO A 102 3.58 6.65 33.09
C PRO A 102 4.49 5.60 33.73
N LEU A 103 5.22 5.99 34.78
CA LEU A 103 6.09 5.09 35.52
C LEU A 103 5.30 3.94 36.17
N ALA A 104 4.15 4.25 36.79
CA ALA A 104 3.30 3.25 37.42
C ALA A 104 2.67 2.26 36.42
N TYR A 105 2.34 2.72 35.21
CA TYR A 105 1.87 1.83 34.13
C TYR A 105 2.95 0.84 33.70
N LEU A 106 4.19 1.31 33.50
CA LEU A 106 5.30 0.44 33.14
C LEU A 106 5.57 -0.60 34.23
N LEU A 107 5.60 -0.17 35.50
CA LEU A 107 5.78 -1.09 36.64
C LEU A 107 4.62 -2.09 36.80
N ALA A 108 3.39 -1.69 36.48
CA ALA A 108 2.21 -2.55 36.59
C ALA A 108 2.32 -3.78 35.68
N GLU A 109 2.89 -3.62 34.50
CA GLU A 109 3.17 -4.72 33.58
C GLU A 109 4.23 -5.67 34.13
N VAL A 110 5.36 -5.14 34.61
CA VAL A 110 6.48 -5.92 35.15
C VAL A 110 6.06 -6.76 36.37
N TYR A 111 5.33 -6.14 37.31
CA TYR A 111 4.97 -6.80 38.58
C TYR A 111 3.60 -7.46 38.58
N HIS A 112 2.86 -7.41 37.47
CA HIS A 112 1.50 -7.91 37.34
C HIS A 112 0.58 -7.39 38.46
N ARG A 113 0.55 -6.07 38.60
CA ARG A 113 -0.26 -5.33 39.59
C ARG A 113 -1.00 -4.19 38.90
N THR A 114 -1.92 -3.54 39.61
CA THR A 114 -2.60 -2.37 39.06
C THR A 114 -1.69 -1.13 39.07
N PRO A 115 -1.79 -0.21 38.10
CA PRO A 115 -1.02 1.04 38.10
C PRO A 115 -1.21 1.84 39.39
N GLN A 116 -2.43 1.87 39.95
CA GLN A 116 -2.70 2.58 41.20
C GLN A 116 -1.91 2.00 42.39
N ALA A 117 -1.77 0.68 42.45
CA ALA A 117 -0.96 0.05 43.49
C ALA A 117 0.53 0.39 43.34
N MET A 118 1.05 0.37 42.11
CA MET A 118 2.44 0.72 41.84
C MET A 118 2.74 2.20 42.11
N ALA A 119 1.81 3.10 41.79
CA ALA A 119 1.94 4.52 42.12
C ALA A 119 2.11 4.74 43.63
N VAL A 120 1.36 4.03 44.48
CA VAL A 120 1.50 4.09 45.95
C VAL A 120 2.87 3.57 46.41
N VAL A 121 3.39 2.52 45.77
CA VAL A 121 4.72 1.98 46.10
C VAL A 121 5.81 3.01 45.76
N VAL A 122 5.80 3.55 44.54
CA VAL A 122 6.75 4.59 44.11
C VAL A 122 6.66 5.82 45.01
N TYR A 123 5.44 6.21 45.39
CA TYR A 123 5.21 7.31 46.32
C TYR A 123 5.94 7.09 47.65
N ARG A 124 5.84 5.90 48.25
CA ARG A 124 6.52 5.58 49.51
C ARG A 124 8.04 5.54 49.37
N LEU A 125 8.56 4.99 48.26
CA LEU A 125 9.99 4.96 47.98
C LEU A 125 10.60 6.34 47.76
N SER A 126 9.76 7.33 47.41
CA SER A 126 10.21 8.72 47.19
C SER A 126 10.69 9.40 48.47
N ASP A 127 10.37 8.89 49.65
CA ASP A 127 10.87 9.46 50.91
C ASP A 127 12.34 9.10 51.18
N GLU A 128 12.87 8.04 50.55
CA GLU A 128 14.24 7.54 50.78
C GLU A 128 15.16 7.70 49.57
N HIS A 129 14.71 7.25 48.39
CA HIS A 129 15.60 7.09 47.21
C HIS A 129 15.36 8.13 46.11
N PHE A 130 14.16 8.68 46.03
CA PHE A 130 13.76 9.60 44.97
C PHE A 130 13.46 11.00 45.51
N PHE A 131 13.21 11.94 44.62
CA PHE A 131 12.55 13.20 44.94
C PHE A 131 11.30 13.34 44.09
N ARG A 132 10.35 14.15 44.56
CA ARG A 132 9.09 14.40 43.87
C ARG A 132 8.92 15.90 43.63
N LEU A 133 8.59 16.24 42.39
CA LEU A 133 8.21 17.59 41.99
C LEU A 133 6.71 17.85 42.25
N PRO A 134 6.28 19.13 42.36
CA PRO A 134 4.88 19.49 42.62
C PRO A 134 3.88 18.92 41.60
N ASP A 135 4.33 18.65 40.38
CA ASP A 135 3.55 18.08 39.26
C ASP A 135 3.56 16.54 39.23
N ASN A 136 4.00 15.89 40.31
CA ASN A 136 4.13 14.43 40.45
C ASN A 136 5.16 13.79 39.50
N ARG A 137 6.13 14.54 38.98
CA ARG A 137 7.33 13.93 38.40
C ARG A 137 8.25 13.39 39.50
N ILE A 138 8.83 12.22 39.26
CA ILE A 138 9.76 11.52 40.15
C ILE A 138 11.16 11.57 39.53
N GLY A 139 12.16 11.98 40.32
CA GLY A 139 13.57 12.02 39.91
C GLY A 139 14.49 11.36 40.93
N LEU A 140 15.74 11.11 40.58
CA LEU A 140 16.70 10.48 41.49
C LEU A 140 17.21 11.47 42.52
N ARG A 141 17.19 11.10 43.80
CA ARG A 141 17.66 11.98 44.89
C ARG A 141 19.13 12.38 44.72
N GLU A 142 19.93 11.52 44.09
CA GLU A 142 21.33 11.80 43.76
C GLU A 142 21.54 12.98 42.80
N TRP A 143 20.52 13.40 42.05
CA TRP A 143 20.62 14.57 41.18
C TRP A 143 20.57 15.88 41.96
N LEU A 144 20.10 15.84 43.21
CA LEU A 144 20.03 16.99 44.09
C LEU A 144 21.32 17.13 44.89
N LEU A 145 21.72 18.38 45.13
CA LEU A 145 22.85 18.68 45.99
C LEU A 145 22.52 18.35 47.45
N ARG A 146 23.40 17.57 48.09
CA ARG A 146 23.39 17.31 49.53
C ARG A 146 24.16 18.38 50.29
N THR A 147 23.50 19.07 51.22
CA THR A 147 24.07 20.22 51.96
C THR A 147 24.18 19.96 53.46
N ASP A 148 24.02 18.72 53.91
CA ASP A 148 24.01 18.28 55.31
C ASP A 148 25.40 18.19 55.98
N TYR A 149 26.42 18.83 55.40
CA TYR A 149 27.82 18.72 55.81
C TYR A 149 28.37 20.00 56.44
N ASP A 150 29.39 19.84 57.29
CA ASP A 150 29.91 20.92 58.15
C ASP A 150 30.73 21.99 57.41
N SER A 151 31.28 21.68 56.22
CA SER A 151 32.11 22.59 55.45
C SER A 151 31.80 22.55 53.95
N ALA A 152 32.12 23.63 53.22
CA ALA A 152 31.93 23.69 51.77
C ALA A 152 32.83 22.69 51.00
N GLU A 153 33.98 22.33 51.58
CA GLU A 153 34.86 21.29 51.04
C GLU A 153 34.22 19.91 51.17
N ASP A 154 33.57 19.62 52.30
CA ASP A 154 32.83 18.37 52.50
C ASP A 154 31.61 18.29 51.58
N VAL A 155 30.84 19.39 51.46
CA VAL A 155 29.72 19.47 50.51
C VAL A 155 30.20 19.18 49.09
N ALA A 156 31.32 19.77 48.66
CA ALA A 156 31.86 19.49 47.33
C ALA A 156 32.29 18.01 47.18
N PHE A 157 33.02 17.49 48.16
CA PHE A 157 33.54 16.12 48.14
C PHE A 157 32.43 15.06 48.04
N TYR A 158 31.42 15.11 48.92
CA TYR A 158 30.36 14.10 48.94
C TYR A 158 29.35 14.22 47.78
N ASN A 159 29.38 15.34 47.05
CA ASN A 159 28.61 15.52 45.82
C ASN A 159 29.44 15.32 44.55
N TYR A 160 30.70 14.84 44.67
CA TYR A 160 31.61 14.63 43.54
C TYR A 160 31.84 15.90 42.70
N VAL A 161 31.92 17.05 43.37
CA VAL A 161 32.16 18.36 42.76
C VAL A 161 33.62 18.76 42.96
N ASP A 162 34.32 19.16 41.90
CA ASP A 162 35.65 19.75 42.03
C ASP A 162 35.55 21.15 42.64
N PHE A 163 35.92 21.25 43.93
CA PHE A 163 35.88 22.48 44.69
C PHE A 163 36.79 23.58 44.11
N ALA A 164 37.98 23.21 43.62
CA ALA A 164 38.94 24.17 43.09
C ALA A 164 38.44 24.75 41.76
N GLU A 165 37.83 23.93 40.92
CA GLU A 165 37.19 24.37 39.67
C GLU A 165 35.98 25.26 39.95
N ALA A 166 35.11 24.88 40.89
CA ALA A 166 33.96 25.69 41.29
C ALA A 166 34.37 27.10 41.76
N GLN A 167 35.41 27.19 42.61
CA GLN A 167 35.96 28.47 43.03
C GLN A 167 36.53 29.29 41.88
N LYS A 168 37.25 28.64 40.96
CA LYS A 168 37.82 29.29 39.77
C LYS A 168 36.72 29.86 38.87
N LEU A 169 35.66 29.10 38.61
CA LEU A 169 34.50 29.55 37.84
C LEU A 169 33.79 30.73 38.52
N LEU A 170 33.49 30.65 39.81
CA LEU A 170 32.83 31.77 40.51
C LEU A 170 33.66 33.05 40.55
N ARG A 171 35.00 32.96 40.59
CA ARG A 171 35.88 34.13 40.48
C ARG A 171 35.80 34.76 39.09
N LYS A 172 35.73 33.94 38.03
CA LYS A 172 35.59 34.41 36.64
C LYS A 172 34.19 34.99 36.38
N HIS A 173 33.17 34.39 36.99
CA HIS A 173 31.75 34.74 36.87
C HIS A 173 31.24 35.41 38.14
N SER A 174 31.75 36.61 38.44
CA SER A 174 31.39 37.35 39.66
C SER A 174 29.92 37.75 39.75
N LYS A 175 29.21 37.80 38.60
CA LYS A 175 27.78 38.10 38.49
C LYS A 175 26.87 36.87 38.58
N PHE A 176 27.42 35.67 38.74
CA PHE A 176 26.60 34.46 38.90
C PHE A 176 25.82 34.54 40.21
N ASP A 177 24.49 34.63 40.10
CA ASP A 177 23.55 34.73 41.22
C ASP A 177 22.73 33.46 41.42
N GLY A 178 22.86 32.48 40.50
CA GLY A 178 22.14 31.21 40.54
C GLY A 178 20.78 31.22 39.86
N SER A 179 20.36 32.36 39.29
CA SER A 179 19.18 32.44 38.41
C SER A 179 19.36 31.59 37.14
N PRO A 180 18.27 31.12 36.50
CA PRO A 180 18.36 30.41 35.24
C PRO A 180 19.13 31.17 34.15
N GLU A 181 18.98 32.49 34.08
CA GLU A 181 19.70 33.34 33.14
C GLU A 181 21.22 33.31 33.38
N SER A 182 21.64 33.34 34.65
CA SER A 182 23.05 33.24 35.01
C SER A 182 23.64 31.86 34.69
N VAL A 183 22.84 30.80 34.82
CA VAL A 183 23.23 29.43 34.46
C VAL A 183 23.36 29.28 32.95
N ILE A 184 22.43 29.82 32.16
CA ILE A 184 22.53 29.84 30.70
C ILE A 184 23.78 30.57 30.25
N ALA A 185 24.08 31.74 30.83
CA ALA A 185 25.29 32.50 30.52
C ALA A 185 26.56 31.72 30.88
N LEU A 186 26.55 31.01 32.01
CA LEU A 186 27.65 30.14 32.44
C LEU A 186 27.86 28.99 31.44
N LEU A 187 26.81 28.24 31.10
CA LEU A 187 26.88 27.13 30.15
C LEU A 187 27.39 27.59 28.79
N ARG A 188 26.95 28.77 28.31
CA ARG A 188 27.39 29.33 27.03
C ARG A 188 28.88 29.67 27.02
N GLU A 189 29.43 30.16 28.13
CA GLU A 189 30.86 30.50 28.23
C GLU A 189 31.74 29.26 28.42
N VAL A 190 31.24 28.27 29.16
CA VAL A 190 31.95 26.99 29.38
C VAL A 190 31.94 26.15 28.10
N GLY A 191 30.85 26.17 27.33
CA GLY A 191 30.72 25.50 26.05
C GLY A 191 30.50 23.99 26.13
N THR A 192 30.34 23.42 27.32
CA THR A 192 30.06 21.99 27.55
C THR A 192 28.97 21.81 28.60
N PRO A 193 28.25 20.67 28.59
CA PRO A 193 27.31 20.34 29.64
C PRO A 193 28.00 20.32 31.02
N LEU A 194 27.28 20.76 32.05
CA LEU A 194 27.74 20.73 33.44
C LEU A 194 26.82 19.88 34.29
N SER A 195 27.36 19.14 35.25
CA SER A 195 26.54 18.29 36.09
C SER A 195 25.54 19.10 36.93
N ALA A 196 24.37 18.53 37.16
CA ALA A 196 23.31 19.20 37.91
C ALA A 196 23.76 19.53 39.33
N ARG A 197 24.55 18.64 39.96
CA ARG A 197 25.16 18.86 41.27
C ARG A 197 26.20 19.97 41.25
N PHE A 198 27.00 20.09 40.18
CA PHE A 198 27.99 21.16 40.08
C PHE A 198 27.30 22.53 40.03
N ILE A 199 26.30 22.71 39.18
CA ILE A 199 25.54 23.97 39.11
C ILE A 199 24.83 24.26 40.43
N ALA A 200 24.20 23.24 41.03
CA ALA A 200 23.56 23.37 42.34
C ALA A 200 24.56 23.77 43.43
N PHE A 201 25.79 23.24 43.40
CA PHE A 201 26.85 23.64 44.31
C PHE A 201 27.24 25.10 44.14
N LEU A 202 27.34 25.60 42.90
CA LEU A 202 27.63 27.02 42.65
C LEU A 202 26.53 27.93 43.22
N GLN A 203 25.26 27.54 43.06
CA GLN A 203 24.10 28.25 43.61
C GLN A 203 24.14 28.28 45.13
N TRP A 204 24.37 27.12 45.76
CA TRP A 204 24.50 26.98 47.21
C TRP A 204 25.68 27.78 47.76
N TYR A 205 26.86 27.67 47.15
CA TYR A 205 28.08 28.34 47.62
C TYR A 205 27.96 29.88 47.60
N ARG A 206 27.12 30.43 46.72
CA ARG A 206 26.80 31.87 46.70
C ARG A 206 25.83 32.29 47.79
N ASN A 207 24.80 31.49 48.03
CA ASN A 207 23.74 31.80 48.98
C ASN A 207 23.34 30.56 49.83
N PRO A 208 24.19 30.14 50.79
CA PRO A 208 23.95 28.88 51.52
C PRO A 208 22.66 28.87 52.34
N GLU A 209 22.28 30.03 52.91
CA GLU A 209 21.14 30.14 53.82
C GLU A 209 19.77 30.06 53.11
N SER A 210 19.69 30.46 51.84
CA SER A 210 18.44 30.50 51.06
C SER A 210 18.33 29.42 50.00
N PHE A 211 19.34 28.56 49.88
CA PHE A 211 19.38 27.51 48.86
C PHE A 211 18.47 26.34 49.21
N HIS A 212 17.59 25.99 48.28
CA HIS A 212 16.74 24.81 48.34
C HIS A 212 16.96 23.92 47.11
N ALA A 213 17.61 22.76 47.30
CA ALA A 213 18.04 21.89 46.20
C ALA A 213 16.92 21.52 45.22
N LEU A 214 15.73 21.17 45.73
CA LEU A 214 14.59 20.80 44.90
C LEU A 214 14.08 21.99 44.05
N GLN A 215 13.97 23.17 44.66
CA GLN A 215 13.51 24.38 43.96
C GLN A 215 14.52 24.83 42.91
N ALA A 216 15.82 24.73 43.21
CA ALA A 216 16.90 25.07 42.30
C ALA A 216 16.98 24.12 41.10
N TYR A 217 16.72 22.82 41.32
CA TYR A 217 16.63 21.86 40.22
C TYR A 217 15.38 22.10 39.36
N GLN A 218 14.22 22.32 40.00
CA GLN A 218 12.96 22.57 39.32
C GLN A 218 13.01 23.84 38.47
N SER A 219 13.61 24.93 38.98
CA SER A 219 13.68 26.20 38.25
C SER A 219 14.41 26.05 36.92
N LEU A 220 15.50 25.27 36.88
CA LEU A 220 16.23 24.97 35.64
C LEU A 220 15.47 24.01 34.72
N LEU A 221 14.80 23.01 35.29
CA LEU A 221 14.01 22.05 34.53
C LEU A 221 12.85 22.71 33.76
N ASP A 222 12.24 23.74 34.36
CA ASP A 222 11.10 24.47 33.80
C ASP A 222 11.56 25.68 32.94
N THR A 223 12.87 25.91 32.79
CA THR A 223 13.43 27.03 32.02
C THR A 223 13.55 26.69 30.54
N GLU A 224 12.99 27.55 29.68
CA GLU A 224 13.19 27.44 28.23
C GLU A 224 14.66 27.64 27.83
N GLY A 225 15.14 26.83 26.89
CA GLY A 225 16.52 26.91 26.37
C GLY A 225 17.54 26.09 27.16
N VAL A 226 17.13 25.43 28.24
CA VAL A 226 17.95 24.45 28.97
C VAL A 226 17.35 23.05 28.75
N THR A 227 18.22 22.05 28.61
CA THR A 227 17.84 20.64 28.56
C THR A 227 18.70 19.85 29.54
N THR A 228 18.20 18.68 29.94
CA THR A 228 18.97 17.71 30.73
C THR A 228 19.34 16.50 29.89
N LEU A 229 20.46 15.86 30.24
CA LEU A 229 20.91 14.61 29.65
C LEU A 229 21.74 13.81 30.68
N PRO A 230 21.70 12.48 30.63
CA PRO A 230 22.50 11.64 31.50
C PRO A 230 23.91 11.45 30.90
N LEU A 231 24.96 11.86 31.61
CA LEU A 231 26.36 11.62 31.19
C LEU A 231 27.13 10.88 32.28
N GLN A 232 28.06 10.02 31.85
CA GLN A 232 28.97 9.29 32.74
C GLN A 232 30.10 10.21 33.21
N GLU A 233 30.25 10.42 34.51
CA GLU A 233 31.42 11.11 35.09
C GLU A 233 32.55 10.11 35.37
N ALA A 234 33.81 10.58 35.40
CA ALA A 234 34.98 9.72 35.63
C ALA A 234 34.96 9.02 37.00
N ASP A 235 34.41 9.70 38.02
CA ASP A 235 34.36 9.23 39.41
C ASP A 235 32.98 8.65 39.80
N ALA A 236 32.03 8.60 38.86
CA ALA A 236 30.72 8.01 39.06
C ALA A 236 30.64 6.62 38.42
N LEU A 237 29.98 5.67 39.09
CA LEU A 237 29.71 4.34 38.53
C LEU A 237 28.56 4.37 37.52
N ASP A 238 27.61 5.28 37.69
CA ASP A 238 26.42 5.41 36.87
C ASP A 238 26.30 6.82 36.25
N PRO A 239 25.56 6.97 35.14
CA PRO A 239 25.30 8.27 34.54
C PRO A 239 24.52 9.19 35.49
N VAL A 240 24.88 10.46 35.51
CA VAL A 240 24.23 11.51 36.30
C VAL A 240 23.68 12.63 35.43
N ALA A 241 22.67 13.34 35.93
CA ALA A 241 22.03 14.43 35.20
C ALA A 241 23.00 15.61 34.97
N HIS A 242 23.07 16.07 33.73
CA HIS A 242 23.80 17.27 33.32
C HIS A 242 22.85 18.28 32.69
N TRP A 243 23.12 19.56 32.89
CA TRP A 243 22.46 20.65 32.20
C TRP A 243 23.24 21.04 30.96
N ALA A 244 22.51 21.29 29.87
CA ALA A 244 23.04 21.77 28.61
C ALA A 244 22.10 22.79 27.98
N LEU A 245 22.60 23.55 27.00
CA LEU A 245 21.75 24.47 26.24
C LEU A 245 21.00 23.71 25.14
N ALA A 246 19.71 23.98 25.00
CA ALA A 246 18.88 23.40 23.94
C ALA A 246 19.39 23.80 22.55
N GLU A 247 20.03 24.98 22.40
CA GLU A 247 20.63 25.46 21.15
C GLU A 247 21.78 24.57 20.66
N TRP A 248 22.33 23.69 21.50
CA TRP A 248 23.38 22.72 21.13
C TRP A 248 22.83 21.44 20.49
N VAL A 249 21.53 21.13 20.68
CA VAL A 249 20.93 19.87 20.23
C VAL A 249 21.06 19.65 18.70
N PRO A 250 20.81 20.66 17.83
CA PRO A 250 20.96 20.46 16.39
C PRO A 250 22.39 20.03 15.99
N GLN A 251 23.42 20.61 16.63
CA GLN A 251 24.81 20.25 16.36
C GLN A 251 25.12 18.79 16.74
N TRP A 252 24.48 18.29 17.80
CA TRP A 252 24.66 16.93 18.29
C TRP A 252 24.03 15.92 17.33
N ILE A 253 22.81 16.22 16.86
CA ILE A 253 22.10 15.41 15.87
C ILE A 253 22.91 15.35 14.56
N ASP A 254 23.42 16.49 14.08
CA ASP A 254 24.21 16.54 12.87
C ASP A 254 25.57 15.81 12.97
N ALA A 255 26.17 15.77 14.17
CA ALA A 255 27.40 15.01 14.40
C ALA A 255 27.19 13.49 14.22
N ILE A 256 26.03 12.96 14.62
CA ILE A 256 25.71 11.52 14.50
C ILE A 256 25.14 11.14 13.13
N ARG A 257 24.51 12.09 12.43
CA ARG A 257 23.81 11.84 11.16
C ARG A 257 24.62 11.01 10.14
N PRO A 258 25.93 11.23 9.91
CA PRO A 258 26.71 10.41 8.99
C PRO A 258 26.80 8.94 9.43
N GLN A 259 27.04 8.67 10.71
CA GLN A 259 27.10 7.31 11.26
C GLN A 259 25.73 6.64 11.21
N ALA A 260 24.67 7.36 11.56
CA ALA A 260 23.30 6.86 11.50
C ALA A 260 22.93 6.43 10.07
N ARG A 261 23.21 7.27 9.06
CA ARG A 261 22.95 6.94 7.64
C ARG A 261 23.75 5.73 7.16
N GLN A 262 25.02 5.62 7.57
CA GLN A 262 25.86 4.48 7.19
C GLN A 262 25.35 3.16 7.79
N MET A 263 24.89 3.19 9.04
CA MET A 263 24.40 1.99 9.74
C MET A 263 22.91 1.71 9.54
N ALA A 264 22.12 2.67 9.06
CA ALA A 264 20.66 2.53 8.93
C ALA A 264 20.26 1.30 8.11
N GLY A 265 20.91 1.05 6.97
CA GLY A 265 20.62 -0.11 6.13
C GLY A 265 21.00 -1.44 6.78
N VAL A 266 22.15 -1.49 7.47
CA VAL A 266 22.62 -2.69 8.19
C VAL A 266 21.71 -3.01 9.37
N LEU A 267 21.36 -1.98 10.16
CA LEU A 267 20.43 -2.12 11.28
C LEU A 267 19.04 -2.50 10.78
N ALA A 268 18.53 -1.89 9.70
CA ALA A 268 17.26 -2.28 9.11
C ALA A 268 17.23 -3.77 8.72
N GLN A 269 18.32 -4.30 8.16
CA GLN A 269 18.43 -5.73 7.84
C GLN A 269 18.54 -6.62 9.08
N LEU A 270 19.35 -6.23 10.08
CA LEU A 270 19.50 -6.99 11.32
C LEU A 270 18.22 -7.04 12.15
N MET A 271 17.41 -5.99 12.04
CA MET A 271 16.13 -5.82 12.75
C MET A 271 14.95 -6.32 11.93
N ALA A 272 15.19 -6.82 10.71
CA ALA A 272 14.14 -7.27 9.81
C ALA A 272 13.62 -8.65 10.24
N GLU A 273 12.54 -8.66 11.02
CA GLU A 273 11.78 -9.87 11.32
C GLU A 273 10.64 -10.01 10.31
N PRO A 274 10.41 -11.18 9.68
CA PRO A 274 9.27 -11.38 8.79
C PRO A 274 7.93 -11.03 9.46
N LEU A 275 7.01 -10.43 8.72
CA LEU A 275 5.69 -10.10 9.26
C LEU A 275 4.94 -11.38 9.66
N VAL A 276 4.55 -11.45 10.93
CA VAL A 276 3.66 -12.50 11.44
C VAL A 276 2.32 -11.85 11.71
N LEU A 277 1.30 -12.23 10.95
CA LEU A 277 -0.05 -11.71 11.10
C LEU A 277 -0.77 -12.45 12.22
N SER A 278 -1.28 -11.72 13.21
CA SER A 278 -2.21 -12.25 14.19
C SER A 278 -3.60 -12.45 13.58
N VAL A 279 -4.47 -13.19 14.28
CA VAL A 279 -5.88 -13.35 13.88
C VAL A 279 -6.60 -12.00 13.88
N GLU A 280 -6.27 -11.13 14.83
CA GLU A 280 -6.86 -9.80 14.96
C GLU A 280 -6.41 -8.88 13.81
N ASP A 281 -5.14 -8.96 13.38
CA ASP A 281 -4.65 -8.22 12.22
C ASP A 281 -5.42 -8.58 10.95
N VAL A 282 -5.60 -9.88 10.70
CA VAL A 282 -6.35 -10.36 9.54
C VAL A 282 -7.80 -9.90 9.61
N GLU A 283 -8.45 -10.00 10.78
CA GLU A 283 -9.83 -9.53 10.94
C GLU A 283 -9.94 -8.02 10.67
N ASN A 284 -9.04 -7.21 11.22
CA ASN A 284 -9.03 -5.76 11.01
C ASN A 284 -8.81 -5.39 9.53
N MET A 285 -7.91 -6.09 8.84
CA MET A 285 -7.69 -5.91 7.40
C MET A 285 -8.93 -6.33 6.59
N VAL A 286 -9.57 -7.45 6.91
CA VAL A 286 -10.80 -7.90 6.25
C VAL A 286 -11.91 -6.87 6.44
N GLN A 287 -12.11 -6.37 7.67
CA GLN A 287 -13.09 -5.32 7.94
C GLN A 287 -12.80 -4.04 7.13
N ARG A 288 -11.53 -3.66 7.01
CA ARG A 288 -11.12 -2.52 6.19
C ARG A 288 -11.50 -2.69 4.72
N VAL A 289 -11.33 -3.88 4.16
CA VAL A 289 -11.76 -4.21 2.79
C VAL A 289 -13.28 -4.18 2.67
N LEU A 290 -14.00 -4.79 3.60
CA LEU A 290 -15.47 -4.87 3.58
C LEU A 290 -16.16 -3.50 3.67
N GLN A 291 -15.57 -2.58 4.43
CA GLN A 291 -16.06 -1.21 4.61
C GLN A 291 -15.64 -0.25 3.48
N SER A 292 -14.64 -0.63 2.68
CA SER A 292 -14.16 0.23 1.59
C SER A 292 -15.11 0.15 0.40
N PRO A 293 -15.62 1.28 -0.12
CA PRO A 293 -16.43 1.30 -1.34
C PRO A 293 -15.60 1.02 -2.61
N LYS A 294 -14.27 1.12 -2.52
CA LYS A 294 -13.33 0.89 -3.62
C LYS A 294 -12.47 -0.34 -3.34
N VAL A 295 -11.85 -0.85 -4.41
CA VAL A 295 -10.81 -1.87 -4.30
C VAL A 295 -9.68 -1.36 -3.42
N VAL A 296 -9.25 -2.21 -2.49
CA VAL A 296 -8.14 -1.96 -1.56
C VAL A 296 -6.98 -2.84 -1.98
N THR A 297 -5.77 -2.31 -1.89
CA THR A 297 -4.57 -3.09 -2.23
C THR A 297 -3.79 -3.52 -0.98
N ALA A 298 -3.04 -4.61 -1.09
CA ALA A 298 -2.18 -5.09 -0.01
C ALA A 298 -1.12 -4.04 0.37
N GLU A 299 -0.65 -3.22 -0.57
CA GLU A 299 0.29 -2.13 -0.31
C GLU A 299 -0.34 -1.03 0.57
N GLU A 300 -1.63 -0.72 0.34
CA GLU A 300 -2.37 0.22 1.19
C GLU A 300 -2.53 -0.32 2.60
N LEU A 301 -2.85 -1.61 2.74
CA LEU A 301 -2.98 -2.28 4.04
C LEU A 301 -1.65 -2.37 4.78
N ALA A 302 -0.58 -2.76 4.07
CA ALA A 302 0.78 -2.85 4.61
C ALA A 302 1.23 -1.50 5.19
N ARG A 303 0.95 -0.41 4.46
CA ARG A 303 1.24 0.95 4.90
C ARG A 303 0.35 1.40 6.06
N SER A 304 -0.95 1.12 6.05
CA SER A 304 -1.86 1.64 7.08
C SER A 304 -1.76 0.90 8.42
N PHE A 305 -1.58 -0.42 8.37
CA PHE A 305 -1.54 -1.25 9.57
C PHE A 305 -0.11 -1.37 10.12
N PHE A 306 0.90 -1.48 9.26
CA PHE A 306 2.26 -1.84 9.66
C PHE A 306 3.33 -0.80 9.28
N ASP A 307 2.95 0.35 8.73
CA ASP A 307 3.84 1.41 8.26
C ASP A 307 4.91 0.92 7.25
N LEU A 308 4.58 -0.14 6.50
CA LEU A 308 5.51 -0.74 5.56
C LEU A 308 5.63 0.06 4.27
N THR A 309 6.88 0.21 3.84
CA THR A 309 7.28 0.94 2.65
C THR A 309 8.13 0.07 1.73
N PRO A 310 8.16 0.33 0.41
CA PRO A 310 9.01 -0.43 -0.51
C PRO A 310 10.51 -0.39 -0.19
N SER A 311 10.97 0.54 0.65
CA SER A 311 12.35 0.60 1.15
C SER A 311 12.66 -0.42 2.23
N ASP A 312 11.65 -1.05 2.84
CA ASP A 312 11.87 -2.01 3.92
C ASP A 312 12.43 -3.35 3.37
N PRO A 313 13.46 -3.94 3.99
CA PRO A 313 14.10 -5.16 3.48
C PRO A 313 13.16 -6.36 3.29
N THR A 314 12.12 -6.47 4.12
CA THR A 314 11.13 -7.57 4.09
C THR A 314 9.88 -7.23 3.30
N TYR A 315 9.78 -6.03 2.70
CA TYR A 315 8.55 -5.51 2.12
C TYR A 315 7.86 -6.50 1.17
N ALA A 316 8.62 -7.08 0.24
CA ALA A 316 8.07 -8.03 -0.74
C ALA A 316 7.48 -9.28 -0.05
N ASN A 317 8.18 -9.86 0.92
CA ASN A 317 7.72 -11.04 1.64
C ASN A 317 6.51 -10.73 2.55
N ASP A 318 6.50 -9.55 3.15
CA ASP A 318 5.40 -9.10 4.01
C ASP A 318 4.12 -8.84 3.19
N LEU A 319 4.28 -8.23 2.01
CA LEU A 319 3.20 -8.00 1.06
C LEU A 319 2.60 -9.30 0.55
N ASP A 320 3.45 -10.30 0.26
CA ASP A 320 3.01 -11.65 -0.09
C ASP A 320 2.26 -12.32 1.06
N THR A 321 2.73 -12.14 2.31
CA THR A 321 2.08 -12.67 3.50
C THR A 321 0.68 -12.09 3.69
N ILE A 322 0.52 -10.77 3.56
CA ILE A 322 -0.78 -10.09 3.60
C ILE A 322 -1.69 -10.61 2.49
N THR A 323 -1.16 -10.70 1.27
CA THR A 323 -1.92 -11.14 0.09
C THR A 323 -2.41 -12.58 0.24
N LEU A 324 -1.54 -13.49 0.69
CA LEU A 324 -1.90 -14.89 0.92
C LEU A 324 -2.94 -15.05 2.01
N SER A 325 -2.78 -14.36 3.15
CA SER A 325 -3.76 -14.44 4.24
C SER A 325 -5.14 -13.96 3.82
N LEU A 326 -5.25 -12.84 3.10
CA LEU A 326 -6.53 -12.31 2.63
C LEU A 326 -7.15 -13.16 1.51
N ARG A 327 -6.33 -13.78 0.66
CA ARG A 327 -6.81 -14.64 -0.44
C ARG A 327 -7.56 -15.87 0.07
N HIS A 328 -7.28 -16.33 1.28
CA HIS A 328 -7.95 -17.48 1.88
C HIS A 328 -9.25 -17.13 2.61
N ASP A 329 -9.57 -15.84 2.78
CA ASP A 329 -10.79 -15.41 3.46
C ASP A 329 -11.95 -15.27 2.44
N GLU A 330 -13.02 -16.06 2.63
CA GLU A 330 -14.17 -16.10 1.71
C GLU A 330 -15.04 -14.84 1.74
N ARG A 331 -14.89 -13.99 2.77
CA ARG A 331 -15.69 -12.75 2.91
C ARG A 331 -15.23 -11.67 1.93
N VAL A 332 -13.96 -11.68 1.57
CA VAL A 332 -13.37 -10.75 0.61
C VAL A 332 -13.20 -11.42 -0.75
N MET A 333 -13.31 -10.63 -1.81
CA MET A 333 -13.07 -11.09 -3.17
C MET A 333 -11.68 -10.65 -3.62
N TRP A 334 -10.81 -11.62 -3.89
CA TRP A 334 -9.51 -11.39 -4.51
C TRP A 334 -9.68 -11.15 -6.02
N LEU A 335 -9.17 -10.02 -6.50
CA LEU A 335 -9.28 -9.57 -7.90
C LEU A 335 -7.96 -9.73 -8.69
N GLY A 336 -6.99 -10.44 -8.12
CA GLY A 336 -5.67 -10.64 -8.70
C GLY A 336 -4.61 -9.68 -8.17
N GLY A 337 -3.35 -10.13 -8.18
CA GLY A 337 -2.23 -9.40 -7.61
C GLY A 337 -2.50 -9.10 -6.14
N THR A 338 -2.37 -7.84 -5.77
CA THR A 338 -2.59 -7.33 -4.41
C THR A 338 -4.00 -6.77 -4.17
N ARG A 339 -4.95 -6.98 -5.09
CA ARG A 339 -6.26 -6.28 -5.08
C ARG A 339 -7.37 -7.10 -4.40
N PHE A 340 -8.11 -6.46 -3.50
CA PHE A 340 -9.22 -7.05 -2.76
C PHE A 340 -10.43 -6.13 -2.71
N THR A 341 -11.63 -6.69 -2.71
CA THR A 341 -12.87 -5.93 -2.60
C THR A 341 -13.96 -6.67 -1.85
N ASN A 342 -14.99 -5.95 -1.40
CA ASN A 342 -16.25 -6.55 -1.02
C ASN A 342 -17.05 -6.89 -2.28
N LYS A 343 -17.45 -8.15 -2.45
CA LYS A 343 -18.25 -8.60 -3.61
C LYS A 343 -19.53 -7.77 -3.78
N ALA A 344 -20.13 -7.30 -2.66
CA ALA A 344 -21.35 -6.49 -2.70
C ALA A 344 -21.16 -5.12 -3.38
N ASN A 345 -19.92 -4.63 -3.49
CA ASN A 345 -19.62 -3.34 -4.14
C ASN A 345 -19.43 -3.47 -5.65
N LEU A 346 -19.35 -4.70 -6.17
CA LEU A 346 -19.23 -4.93 -7.60
C LEU A 346 -20.62 -4.99 -8.27
N PRO A 347 -20.83 -4.27 -9.38
CA PRO A 347 -22.07 -4.39 -10.14
C PRO A 347 -22.35 -5.82 -10.61
N ALA A 348 -23.60 -6.26 -10.50
CA ALA A 348 -24.01 -7.61 -10.88
C ALA A 348 -23.75 -7.94 -12.36
N TYR A 349 -23.79 -6.93 -13.25
CA TYR A 349 -23.56 -7.12 -14.69
C TYR A 349 -22.15 -7.63 -15.03
N LEU A 350 -21.19 -7.55 -14.11
CA LEU A 350 -19.82 -8.06 -14.31
C LEU A 350 -19.73 -9.59 -14.27
N PHE A 351 -20.79 -10.26 -13.82
CA PHE A 351 -20.86 -11.71 -13.60
C PHE A 351 -21.86 -12.41 -14.51
N GLU A 352 -22.41 -11.69 -15.50
CA GLU A 352 -23.38 -12.23 -16.43
C GLU A 352 -23.07 -11.76 -17.84
N ILE A 353 -23.24 -12.66 -18.81
CA ILE A 353 -23.21 -12.27 -20.23
C ILE A 353 -24.42 -11.37 -20.50
N PRO A 354 -24.22 -10.11 -20.93
CA PRO A 354 -25.30 -9.18 -21.25
C PRO A 354 -26.31 -9.80 -22.21
N GLU A 355 -27.60 -9.51 -22.03
CA GLU A 355 -28.67 -10.06 -22.87
C GLU A 355 -28.47 -9.74 -24.36
N SER A 356 -27.98 -8.53 -24.66
CA SER A 356 -27.63 -8.14 -26.03
C SER A 356 -26.55 -9.03 -26.64
N LEU A 357 -25.71 -9.71 -25.85
CA LEU A 357 -24.71 -10.65 -26.32
C LEU A 357 -25.20 -12.11 -26.39
N ARG A 358 -26.49 -12.39 -26.17
CA ARG A 358 -27.05 -13.74 -26.32
C ARG A 358 -27.57 -13.97 -27.73
N PHE A 359 -27.45 -15.20 -28.22
CA PHE A 359 -28.02 -15.59 -29.50
C PHE A 359 -29.53 -15.85 -29.33
N PRO A 360 -30.42 -15.13 -30.04
CA PRO A 360 -31.84 -15.37 -29.98
C PRO A 360 -32.19 -16.72 -30.62
N GLU A 361 -33.14 -17.43 -30.03
CA GLU A 361 -33.68 -18.68 -30.56
C GLU A 361 -34.81 -18.37 -31.53
N VAL A 362 -34.53 -18.48 -32.83
CA VAL A 362 -35.52 -18.31 -33.91
C VAL A 362 -35.50 -19.53 -34.82
N GLN A 363 -36.68 -19.92 -35.30
CA GLN A 363 -36.84 -21.01 -36.26
C GLN A 363 -37.80 -20.58 -37.36
N PHE A 364 -37.39 -20.82 -38.60
CA PHE A 364 -38.17 -20.51 -39.79
C PHE A 364 -38.18 -21.73 -40.70
N TYR A 365 -39.27 -21.91 -41.44
CA TYR A 365 -39.48 -23.04 -42.33
C TYR A 365 -39.95 -22.53 -43.70
N THR A 366 -39.58 -23.25 -44.76
CA THR A 366 -40.15 -23.03 -46.10
C THR A 366 -41.62 -23.48 -46.15
N GLU A 367 -42.32 -23.14 -47.23
CA GLU A 367 -43.68 -23.66 -47.49
C GLU A 367 -43.71 -25.20 -47.57
N GLU A 368 -42.59 -25.82 -47.96
CA GLU A 368 -42.41 -27.28 -48.01
C GLU A 368 -42.04 -27.89 -46.64
N GLY A 369 -41.96 -27.06 -45.59
CA GLY A 369 -41.64 -27.48 -44.21
C GLY A 369 -40.14 -27.73 -43.96
N GLU A 370 -39.25 -27.32 -44.87
CA GLU A 370 -37.80 -27.45 -44.67
C GLU A 370 -37.28 -26.32 -43.77
N PRO A 371 -36.43 -26.59 -42.77
CA PRO A 371 -35.88 -25.54 -41.92
C PRO A 371 -34.97 -24.60 -42.73
N LEU A 372 -35.14 -23.30 -42.56
CA LEU A 372 -34.26 -22.27 -43.13
C LEU A 372 -33.05 -21.97 -42.24
N GLU A 373 -33.20 -22.27 -40.95
CA GLU A 373 -32.22 -22.05 -39.90
C GLU A 373 -31.31 -23.28 -39.74
N ILE A 374 -30.40 -23.46 -40.70
CA ILE A 374 -29.57 -24.67 -40.83
C ILE A 374 -28.10 -24.44 -40.49
N ASP A 375 -27.48 -25.44 -39.86
CA ASP A 375 -26.04 -25.52 -39.66
C ASP A 375 -25.46 -26.69 -40.46
N LEU A 376 -24.42 -26.43 -41.24
CA LEU A 376 -23.68 -27.44 -41.99
C LEU A 376 -22.48 -27.96 -41.19
N GLU A 377 -22.13 -29.22 -41.46
CA GLU A 377 -20.82 -29.81 -41.17
C GLU A 377 -19.72 -29.14 -42.01
N ASP A 378 -18.47 -29.31 -41.60
CA ASP A 378 -17.33 -28.63 -42.23
C ASP A 378 -17.12 -29.04 -43.70
N GLU A 379 -17.51 -30.26 -44.08
CA GLU A 379 -17.53 -30.78 -45.46
C GLU A 379 -18.60 -30.11 -46.32
N GLY A 380 -19.65 -29.57 -45.69
CA GLY A 380 -20.72 -28.85 -46.36
C GLY A 380 -20.36 -27.40 -46.70
N LEU A 381 -19.37 -26.81 -46.03
CA LEU A 381 -18.99 -25.40 -46.23
C LEU A 381 -18.27 -25.19 -47.57
N SER A 382 -18.62 -24.10 -48.26
CA SER A 382 -18.07 -23.76 -49.58
C SER A 382 -16.87 -22.80 -49.48
N GLY A 383 -15.89 -22.97 -50.38
CA GLY A 383 -14.74 -22.06 -50.48
C GLY A 383 -13.84 -22.07 -49.25
N THR A 384 -13.46 -20.89 -48.78
CA THR A 384 -12.61 -20.67 -47.59
C THR A 384 -13.39 -20.65 -46.27
N LEU A 385 -14.72 -20.82 -46.29
CA LEU A 385 -15.54 -20.68 -45.09
C LEU A 385 -15.13 -21.59 -43.93
N ARG A 386 -14.53 -22.76 -44.22
CA ARG A 386 -13.99 -23.64 -43.16
C ARG A 386 -12.87 -22.96 -42.35
N SER A 387 -11.99 -22.20 -43.00
CA SER A 387 -10.97 -21.41 -42.30
C SER A 387 -11.53 -20.09 -41.78
N ASP A 388 -12.43 -19.45 -42.53
CA ASP A 388 -12.92 -18.10 -42.19
C ASP A 388 -13.74 -18.08 -40.90
N ILE A 389 -14.47 -19.16 -40.58
CA ILE A 389 -15.17 -19.29 -39.29
C ILE A 389 -14.21 -19.50 -38.10
N LEU A 390 -12.95 -19.84 -38.34
CA LEU A 390 -11.94 -20.00 -37.29
C LEU A 390 -11.14 -18.70 -37.07
N ASP A 391 -11.27 -17.71 -37.96
CA ASP A 391 -10.67 -16.38 -37.76
C ASP A 391 -11.13 -15.80 -36.41
N PRO A 392 -10.23 -15.34 -35.52
CA PRO A 392 -10.61 -14.72 -34.25
C PRO A 392 -11.61 -13.57 -34.38
N LEU A 393 -11.64 -12.85 -35.51
CA LEU A 393 -12.61 -11.81 -35.80
C LEU A 393 -14.01 -12.34 -36.11
N ALA A 394 -14.13 -13.59 -36.59
CA ALA A 394 -15.42 -14.26 -36.79
C ALA A 394 -16.03 -14.74 -35.47
N GLN A 395 -15.21 -14.94 -34.44
CA GLN A 395 -15.61 -15.49 -33.15
C GLN A 395 -16.11 -14.40 -32.19
N ASP A 396 -16.97 -14.77 -31.25
CA ASP A 396 -17.55 -13.87 -30.24
C ASP A 396 -17.97 -14.67 -28.99
N VAL A 397 -18.38 -13.99 -27.90
CA VAL A 397 -18.81 -14.68 -26.68
C VAL A 397 -19.98 -15.65 -26.94
N GLY A 398 -19.85 -16.89 -26.46
CA GLY A 398 -20.85 -17.95 -26.70
C GLY A 398 -20.86 -18.52 -28.13
N ASP A 399 -19.95 -18.07 -29.00
CA ASP A 399 -19.69 -18.61 -30.33
C ASP A 399 -18.19 -18.43 -30.64
N GLU A 400 -17.37 -19.22 -29.96
CA GLU A 400 -15.91 -19.25 -30.07
C GLU A 400 -15.41 -20.71 -29.96
N GLU A 401 -14.18 -20.95 -30.42
CA GLU A 401 -13.44 -22.19 -30.19
C GLU A 401 -12.65 -22.11 -28.87
N GLU A 402 -12.04 -23.22 -28.47
CA GLU A 402 -11.09 -23.21 -27.35
C GLU A 402 -9.94 -22.23 -27.63
N ALA A 403 -9.55 -21.48 -26.59
CA ALA A 403 -8.53 -20.45 -26.71
C ALA A 403 -7.19 -21.05 -27.17
N VAL A 404 -6.62 -20.48 -28.22
CA VAL A 404 -5.32 -20.90 -28.74
C VAL A 404 -4.24 -20.56 -27.73
N THR A 405 -3.44 -21.56 -27.36
CA THR A 405 -2.24 -21.36 -26.55
C THR A 405 -1.07 -21.03 -27.47
N ILE A 406 -0.50 -19.84 -27.31
CA ILE A 406 0.68 -19.38 -28.06
C ILE A 406 1.87 -19.37 -27.10
N PHE A 407 2.98 -20.00 -27.48
CA PHE A 407 4.21 -20.00 -26.70
C PHE A 407 5.41 -19.50 -27.53
N PRO A 408 6.16 -18.50 -27.05
CA PRO A 408 5.92 -17.72 -25.83
C PRO A 408 4.65 -16.86 -25.93
N VAL A 409 4.04 -16.54 -24.78
CA VAL A 409 2.88 -15.62 -24.73
C VAL A 409 3.33 -14.27 -25.30
N PRO A 410 2.63 -13.70 -26.29
CA PRO A 410 3.04 -12.46 -26.93
C PRO A 410 3.07 -11.29 -25.93
N GLU A 411 3.98 -10.35 -26.16
CA GLU A 411 4.07 -9.11 -25.37
C GLU A 411 2.93 -8.14 -25.68
N SER A 412 2.45 -8.15 -26.94
CA SER A 412 1.35 -7.32 -27.39
C SER A 412 0.37 -8.10 -28.28
N VAL A 413 -0.89 -7.70 -28.22
CA VAL A 413 -1.98 -8.30 -29.01
C VAL A 413 -2.81 -7.19 -29.63
N GLN A 414 -3.06 -7.29 -30.93
CA GLN A 414 -3.96 -6.40 -31.64
C GLN A 414 -5.40 -6.88 -31.49
N CYS A 415 -6.29 -5.95 -31.15
CA CYS A 415 -7.66 -6.19 -30.77
C CYS A 415 -8.58 -5.35 -31.64
N VAL A 416 -9.68 -5.93 -32.14
CA VAL A 416 -10.64 -5.24 -33.00
C VAL A 416 -12.01 -5.19 -32.31
N VAL A 417 -12.52 -3.98 -32.10
CA VAL A 417 -13.80 -3.73 -31.43
C VAL A 417 -14.93 -3.77 -32.45
N LYS A 418 -15.90 -4.66 -32.21
CA LYS A 418 -17.13 -4.77 -33.00
C LYS A 418 -18.21 -3.85 -32.43
N ALA A 419 -19.18 -3.47 -33.26
CA ALA A 419 -20.24 -2.51 -32.91
C ALA A 419 -20.90 -2.74 -31.55
N ARG A 420 -21.43 -3.94 -31.33
CA ARG A 420 -22.18 -4.26 -30.10
C ARG A 420 -21.33 -4.16 -28.83
N HIS A 421 -20.05 -4.53 -28.93
CA HIS A 421 -19.08 -4.43 -27.84
C HIS A 421 -18.73 -2.99 -27.50
N LYS A 422 -18.60 -2.14 -28.54
CA LYS A 422 -18.41 -0.70 -28.43
C LYS A 422 -19.58 -0.03 -27.68
N GLU A 423 -20.83 -0.41 -27.98
CA GLU A 423 -22.03 0.18 -27.36
C GLU A 423 -22.15 -0.12 -25.87
N ILE A 424 -21.80 -1.33 -25.44
CA ILE A 424 -22.00 -1.77 -24.05
C ILE A 424 -20.71 -1.79 -23.23
N GLY A 425 -19.59 -1.32 -23.80
CA GLY A 425 -18.31 -1.21 -23.11
C GLY A 425 -17.68 -2.56 -22.72
N THR A 426 -17.75 -3.54 -23.62
CA THR A 426 -17.16 -4.89 -23.40
C THR A 426 -16.18 -5.29 -24.50
N PHE A 427 -15.39 -6.34 -24.30
CA PHE A 427 -14.53 -6.93 -25.33
C PHE A 427 -14.44 -8.46 -25.17
N PRO A 428 -14.52 -9.26 -26.26
CA PRO A 428 -14.50 -10.72 -26.17
C PRO A 428 -13.08 -11.28 -26.06
N LEU A 429 -12.87 -12.27 -25.19
CA LEU A 429 -11.56 -12.90 -25.00
C LEU A 429 -11.14 -13.83 -26.15
N CYS A 430 -12.02 -14.13 -27.11
CA CYS A 430 -11.70 -14.96 -28.28
C CYS A 430 -10.55 -14.40 -29.14
N GLN A 431 -10.32 -13.08 -29.11
CA GLN A 431 -9.24 -12.42 -29.85
C GLN A 431 -7.91 -12.40 -29.09
N ILE A 432 -7.90 -12.81 -27.81
CA ILE A 432 -6.73 -12.74 -26.95
C ILE A 432 -6.25 -14.17 -26.63
N PRO A 433 -4.97 -14.49 -26.89
CA PRO A 433 -4.45 -15.84 -26.65
C PRO A 433 -4.47 -16.21 -25.17
N ALA A 434 -4.59 -17.51 -24.90
CA ALA A 434 -4.55 -18.03 -23.54
C ALA A 434 -3.22 -17.66 -22.85
N GLY A 435 -3.29 -17.31 -21.57
CA GLY A 435 -2.13 -16.92 -20.76
C GLY A 435 -1.69 -15.46 -20.90
N PHE A 436 -2.33 -14.66 -21.76
CA PHE A 436 -2.07 -13.22 -21.82
C PHE A 436 -2.49 -12.52 -20.52
N PHE A 437 -3.67 -12.86 -19.99
CA PHE A 437 -4.09 -12.54 -18.63
C PHE A 437 -3.72 -13.68 -17.67
N GLN A 438 -3.60 -13.38 -16.38
CA GLN A 438 -3.27 -14.39 -15.38
C GLN A 438 -4.38 -15.45 -15.31
N PRO A 439 -4.08 -16.75 -15.14
CA PRO A 439 -5.12 -17.79 -15.10
C PRO A 439 -5.93 -17.78 -13.80
N LYS A 440 -5.43 -17.15 -12.72
CA LYS A 440 -6.13 -17.04 -11.44
C LYS A 440 -5.96 -15.62 -10.86
N PRO A 441 -7.02 -15.05 -10.25
CA PRO A 441 -8.40 -15.57 -10.18
C PRO A 441 -9.09 -15.56 -11.56
N SER A 442 -10.21 -16.26 -11.74
CA SER A 442 -10.94 -16.24 -13.02
C SER A 442 -11.61 -14.89 -13.30
N PHE A 443 -11.92 -14.13 -12.25
CA PHE A 443 -12.41 -12.76 -12.32
C PHE A 443 -11.35 -11.80 -11.76
N GLN A 444 -10.83 -10.93 -12.61
CA GLN A 444 -9.71 -10.04 -12.28
C GLN A 444 -10.06 -8.58 -12.53
N GLN A 445 -9.47 -7.69 -11.74
CA GLN A 445 -9.40 -6.28 -12.09
C GLN A 445 -8.01 -5.98 -12.65
N VAL A 446 -7.98 -5.30 -13.79
CA VAL A 446 -6.76 -4.86 -14.46
C VAL A 446 -6.78 -3.35 -14.61
N THR A 447 -5.60 -2.76 -14.80
CA THR A 447 -5.47 -1.33 -15.12
C THR A 447 -5.01 -1.19 -16.55
N PHE A 448 -5.75 -0.41 -17.35
CA PHE A 448 -5.30 0.02 -18.67
C PHE A 448 -4.70 1.42 -18.59
N ILE A 449 -3.52 1.58 -19.15
CA ILE A 449 -2.81 2.87 -19.26
C ILE A 449 -2.79 3.25 -20.73
N ASP A 450 -3.48 4.33 -21.09
CA ASP A 450 -3.47 4.83 -22.46
C ASP A 450 -2.09 5.44 -22.77
N GLU A 451 -1.39 4.89 -23.76
CA GLU A 451 -0.02 5.30 -24.09
C GLU A 451 0.07 6.73 -24.64
N THR A 452 -1.03 7.26 -25.17
CA THR A 452 -1.07 8.59 -25.81
C THR A 452 -1.32 9.68 -24.78
N THR A 453 -2.24 9.44 -23.85
CA THR A 453 -2.67 10.42 -22.85
C THR A 453 -1.99 10.24 -21.49
N GLY A 454 -1.59 9.00 -21.16
CA GLY A 454 -1.14 8.60 -19.83
C GLY A 454 -2.29 8.31 -18.85
N ASP A 455 -3.55 8.41 -19.31
CA ASP A 455 -4.73 8.19 -18.48
C ASP A 455 -4.82 6.73 -18.01
N ARG A 456 -5.28 6.55 -16.76
CA ARG A 456 -5.40 5.25 -16.11
C ARG A 456 -6.86 4.87 -15.94
N TYR A 457 -7.25 3.77 -16.57
CA TYR A 457 -8.56 3.15 -16.45
C TYR A 457 -8.44 1.95 -15.48
N THR A 458 -8.87 2.15 -14.24
CA THR A 458 -8.69 1.16 -13.15
C THR A 458 -9.90 0.24 -12.95
N GLU A 459 -11.04 0.55 -13.56
CA GLU A 459 -12.29 -0.21 -13.44
C GLU A 459 -12.50 -1.14 -14.65
N VAL A 460 -11.42 -1.76 -15.12
CA VAL A 460 -11.45 -2.77 -16.19
C VAL A 460 -11.46 -4.15 -15.56
N TYR A 461 -12.45 -4.96 -15.90
CA TYR A 461 -12.63 -6.29 -15.31
C TYR A 461 -12.54 -7.38 -16.37
N VAL A 462 -11.68 -8.37 -16.15
CA VAL A 462 -11.52 -9.53 -17.01
C VAL A 462 -12.21 -10.72 -16.35
N ASN A 463 -13.27 -11.21 -16.98
CA ASN A 463 -14.01 -12.39 -16.53
C ASN A 463 -13.73 -13.56 -17.50
N GLN A 464 -12.89 -14.49 -17.07
CA GLN A 464 -12.53 -15.66 -17.86
C GLN A 464 -13.66 -16.70 -17.93
N ASN A 465 -14.59 -16.70 -16.98
CA ASN A 465 -15.74 -17.61 -17.00
C ASN A 465 -16.73 -17.18 -18.09
N ASP A 466 -17.02 -15.88 -18.17
CA ASP A 466 -17.92 -15.31 -19.17
C ASP A 466 -17.22 -14.93 -20.48
N ARG A 467 -15.88 -15.11 -20.54
CA ARG A 467 -15.04 -14.85 -21.72
C ARG A 467 -15.12 -13.40 -22.21
N LEU A 468 -15.25 -12.46 -21.27
CA LEU A 468 -15.46 -11.04 -21.53
C LEU A 468 -14.56 -10.13 -20.68
N ILE A 469 -14.21 -8.98 -21.26
CA ILE A 469 -13.68 -7.81 -20.55
C ILE A 469 -14.82 -6.79 -20.43
N PHE A 470 -14.95 -6.16 -19.27
CA PHE A 470 -15.95 -5.13 -18.95
C PHE A 470 -15.28 -3.81 -18.53
N GLY A 471 -16.07 -2.74 -18.50
CA GLY A 471 -15.62 -1.43 -17.99
C GLY A 471 -14.91 -0.56 -19.04
N LEU A 472 -15.16 -0.81 -20.32
CA LEU A 472 -14.47 -0.13 -21.43
C LEU A 472 -15.27 1.04 -22.01
N LEU A 473 -16.46 1.35 -21.48
CA LEU A 473 -17.37 2.34 -22.07
C LEU A 473 -16.75 3.73 -22.17
N ASP A 474 -16.19 4.24 -21.08
CA ASP A 474 -15.58 5.57 -21.02
C ASP A 474 -14.35 5.67 -21.94
N TRP A 475 -13.51 4.64 -21.93
CA TRP A 475 -12.35 4.58 -22.83
C TRP A 475 -12.77 4.53 -24.29
N TYR A 476 -13.80 3.74 -24.61
CA TYR A 476 -14.35 3.68 -25.94
C TYR A 476 -14.95 5.02 -26.37
N ALA A 477 -15.66 5.74 -25.51
CA ALA A 477 -16.31 7.02 -25.83
C ALA A 477 -15.36 8.08 -26.43
N THR A 478 -14.04 7.91 -26.25
CA THR A 478 -12.99 8.73 -26.89
C THR A 478 -12.90 8.57 -28.41
N ARG A 479 -13.57 7.57 -29.00
CA ARG A 479 -13.55 7.25 -30.44
C ARG A 479 -14.93 7.32 -31.07
N GLU A 480 -14.99 7.96 -32.24
CA GLU A 480 -16.23 8.21 -32.99
C GLU A 480 -16.72 7.00 -33.79
N ALA A 481 -15.82 6.17 -34.32
CA ALA A 481 -16.23 5.05 -35.17
C ALA A 481 -17.02 4.01 -34.36
N VAL A 482 -18.10 3.50 -34.97
CA VAL A 482 -19.02 2.57 -34.32
C VAL A 482 -18.51 1.12 -34.34
N SER A 483 -17.72 0.73 -35.35
CA SER A 483 -17.20 -0.64 -35.50
C SER A 483 -15.85 -0.64 -36.22
N GLY A 484 -15.07 -1.69 -35.98
CA GLY A 484 -13.76 -1.91 -36.59
C GLY A 484 -12.65 -1.08 -35.98
N LEU A 485 -12.86 -0.53 -34.77
CA LEU A 485 -11.80 0.18 -34.05
C LEU A 485 -10.69 -0.81 -33.69
N VAL A 486 -9.45 -0.44 -33.97
CA VAL A 486 -8.28 -1.28 -33.69
C VAL A 486 -7.48 -0.67 -32.54
N PHE A 487 -7.14 -1.49 -31.56
CA PHE A 487 -6.20 -1.10 -30.51
C PHE A 487 -5.19 -2.20 -30.24
N THR A 488 -4.02 -1.82 -29.73
CA THR A 488 -2.99 -2.73 -29.27
C THR A 488 -3.00 -2.76 -27.74
N LEU A 489 -2.99 -3.98 -27.19
CA LEU A 489 -2.86 -4.23 -25.75
C LEU A 489 -1.46 -4.80 -25.48
N THR A 490 -0.69 -4.15 -24.61
CA THR A 490 0.71 -4.50 -24.34
C THR A 490 0.92 -4.79 -22.85
N ARG A 491 1.61 -5.89 -22.54
CA ARG A 491 1.94 -6.31 -21.18
C ARG A 491 2.98 -5.39 -20.56
N THR A 492 2.94 -5.28 -19.23
CA THR A 492 3.99 -4.62 -18.45
C THR A 492 4.67 -5.61 -17.49
N GLU A 493 5.61 -5.13 -16.69
CA GLU A 493 6.22 -5.91 -15.61
C GLU A 493 5.18 -6.32 -14.54
N ASP A 494 4.16 -5.49 -14.30
CA ASP A 494 3.02 -5.86 -13.47
C ASP A 494 2.00 -6.65 -14.33
N PRO A 495 1.71 -7.91 -13.97
CA PRO A 495 0.80 -8.77 -14.73
C PRO A 495 -0.67 -8.31 -14.75
N PHE A 496 -1.04 -7.30 -13.96
CA PHE A 496 -2.38 -6.71 -13.90
C PHE A 496 -2.43 -5.29 -14.46
N VAL A 497 -1.32 -4.79 -15.01
CA VAL A 497 -1.25 -3.47 -15.67
C VAL A 497 -0.86 -3.66 -17.13
N PHE A 498 -1.66 -3.04 -18.00
CA PHE A 498 -1.48 -3.13 -19.44
C PHE A 498 -1.44 -1.74 -20.03
N LYS A 499 -0.64 -1.57 -21.07
CA LYS A 499 -0.65 -0.38 -21.91
C LYS A 499 -1.60 -0.59 -23.08
N VAL A 500 -2.41 0.42 -23.37
CA VAL A 500 -3.34 0.40 -24.50
C VAL A 500 -3.07 1.56 -25.44
N ARG A 501 -3.19 1.30 -26.74
CA ARG A 501 -3.02 2.31 -27.78
C ARG A 501 -4.00 2.07 -28.91
N TRP A 502 -4.76 3.11 -29.25
CA TRP A 502 -5.58 3.11 -30.46
C TRP A 502 -4.68 3.20 -31.70
N GLU A 503 -5.03 2.43 -32.72
CA GLU A 503 -4.41 2.57 -34.04
C GLU A 503 -5.25 3.54 -34.89
N ASP A 504 -4.61 4.24 -35.83
CA ASP A 504 -5.28 5.23 -36.70
C ASP A 504 -6.11 4.58 -37.82
N THR A 505 -5.98 3.27 -38.00
CA THR A 505 -6.68 2.49 -39.01
C THR A 505 -7.84 1.71 -38.39
N LEU A 506 -8.89 1.55 -39.19
CA LEU A 506 -10.00 0.66 -38.87
C LEU A 506 -9.79 -0.68 -39.60
N GLU A 507 -10.22 -1.79 -39.01
CA GLU A 507 -10.22 -3.09 -39.66
C GLU A 507 -11.36 -3.14 -40.70
N PRO A 508 -11.05 -3.07 -42.01
CA PRO A 508 -12.05 -2.91 -43.05
C PRO A 508 -13.04 -4.08 -43.10
N ARG A 509 -12.63 -5.29 -42.69
CA ARG A 509 -13.47 -6.48 -42.78
C ARG A 509 -14.67 -6.47 -41.83
N VAL A 510 -14.60 -5.70 -40.74
CA VAL A 510 -15.68 -5.57 -39.73
C VAL A 510 -16.10 -4.11 -39.50
N HIS A 511 -15.52 -3.17 -40.24
CA HIS A 511 -15.88 -1.77 -40.17
C HIS A 511 -17.28 -1.55 -40.76
N ILE A 512 -18.10 -0.81 -40.03
CA ILE A 512 -19.43 -0.37 -40.45
C ILE A 512 -19.46 1.15 -40.27
N SER A 513 -19.80 1.87 -41.33
CA SER A 513 -19.94 3.33 -41.24
C SER A 513 -21.14 3.68 -40.36
N ARG A 514 -21.16 4.89 -39.80
CA ARG A 514 -22.27 5.32 -38.95
C ARG A 514 -23.62 5.31 -39.67
N SER A 515 -23.67 5.78 -40.92
CA SER A 515 -24.90 5.76 -41.72
C SER A 515 -25.37 4.33 -41.99
N ARG A 516 -24.45 3.42 -42.33
CA ARG A 516 -24.80 2.01 -42.56
C ARG A 516 -25.26 1.35 -41.26
N TYR A 517 -24.65 1.69 -40.14
CA TYR A 517 -25.05 1.17 -38.84
C TYR A 517 -26.48 1.57 -38.47
N GLU A 518 -26.86 2.83 -38.69
CA GLU A 518 -28.23 3.32 -38.49
C GLU A 518 -29.23 2.58 -39.40
N GLU A 519 -28.90 2.36 -40.68
CA GLU A 519 -29.72 1.53 -41.58
C GLU A 519 -29.92 0.09 -41.06
N LEU A 520 -28.86 -0.52 -40.54
CA LEU A 520 -28.90 -1.88 -39.99
C LEU A 520 -29.73 -1.96 -38.71
N LEU A 521 -29.77 -0.90 -37.90
CA LEU A 521 -30.68 -0.83 -36.73
C LEU A 521 -32.15 -0.73 -37.15
N ASP A 522 -32.45 0.03 -38.21
CA ASP A 522 -33.80 0.08 -38.80
C ASP A 522 -34.19 -1.28 -39.40
N MET A 523 -33.25 -1.99 -40.00
CA MET A 523 -33.44 -3.38 -40.44
C MET A 523 -33.68 -4.32 -39.25
N SER A 524 -32.90 -4.19 -38.17
CA SER A 524 -33.07 -4.97 -36.94
C SER A 524 -34.50 -4.91 -36.42
N THR A 525 -35.05 -3.69 -36.30
CA THR A 525 -36.41 -3.45 -35.80
C THR A 525 -37.48 -4.18 -36.60
N ARG A 526 -37.29 -4.32 -37.93
CA ARG A 526 -38.25 -4.96 -38.83
C ARG A 526 -38.04 -6.46 -39.01
N MET A 527 -36.79 -6.92 -38.94
CA MET A 527 -36.38 -8.24 -39.44
C MET A 527 -35.89 -9.20 -38.35
N ALA A 528 -35.39 -8.70 -37.22
CA ALA A 528 -34.66 -9.53 -36.26
C ALA A 528 -35.48 -10.72 -35.74
N GLN A 529 -36.81 -10.61 -35.60
CA GLN A 529 -37.66 -11.69 -35.11
C GLN A 529 -38.51 -12.38 -36.19
N SER A 530 -38.62 -11.78 -37.36
CA SER A 530 -39.62 -12.14 -38.39
C SER A 530 -39.00 -12.72 -39.67
N TYR A 531 -37.70 -12.54 -39.87
CA TYR A 531 -37.00 -12.95 -41.09
C TYR A 531 -35.96 -14.03 -40.78
N SER A 532 -35.79 -14.99 -41.68
CA SER A 532 -34.73 -16.00 -41.54
C SER A 532 -33.35 -15.39 -41.78
N THR A 533 -32.30 -16.09 -41.35
CA THR A 533 -30.91 -15.68 -41.60
C THR A 533 -30.64 -15.58 -43.11
N PHE A 534 -31.26 -16.45 -43.91
CA PHE A 534 -31.25 -16.37 -45.38
C PHE A 534 -31.80 -15.02 -45.87
N ASP A 535 -32.98 -14.62 -45.41
CA ASP A 535 -33.60 -13.38 -45.87
C ASP A 535 -32.81 -12.13 -45.45
N ILE A 536 -32.23 -12.15 -44.24
CA ILE A 536 -31.36 -11.07 -43.75
C ILE A 536 -30.13 -10.92 -44.66
N ILE A 537 -29.47 -12.02 -45.01
CA ILE A 537 -28.30 -11.99 -45.90
C ILE A 537 -28.68 -11.53 -47.31
N CYS A 538 -29.83 -11.96 -47.83
CA CYS A 538 -30.34 -11.47 -49.11
C CYS A 538 -30.53 -9.95 -49.10
N GLU A 539 -31.14 -9.40 -48.06
CA GLU A 539 -31.35 -7.95 -47.94
C GLU A 539 -30.02 -7.18 -47.89
N ILE A 540 -29.06 -7.65 -47.09
CA ILE A 540 -27.71 -7.05 -47.02
C ILE A 540 -26.98 -7.08 -48.38
N LEU A 541 -27.00 -8.22 -49.07
CA LEU A 541 -26.29 -8.36 -50.35
C LEU A 541 -27.00 -7.65 -51.50
N SER A 542 -28.31 -7.44 -51.42
CA SER A 542 -29.07 -6.67 -52.42
C SER A 542 -28.60 -5.22 -52.52
N THR A 543 -28.16 -4.62 -51.41
CA THR A 543 -27.59 -3.27 -51.37
C THR A 543 -26.12 -3.22 -51.82
N HIS A 544 -25.46 -4.39 -51.96
CA HIS A 544 -24.04 -4.52 -52.28
C HIS A 544 -23.82 -5.37 -53.54
N ARG A 545 -24.13 -4.80 -54.72
CA ARG A 545 -23.98 -5.48 -56.03
C ARG A 545 -22.55 -5.98 -56.32
N GLY A 546 -21.54 -5.38 -55.70
CA GLY A 546 -20.12 -5.76 -55.80
C GLY A 546 -19.76 -7.05 -55.05
N GLY A 547 -20.68 -7.62 -54.26
CA GLY A 547 -20.41 -8.72 -53.34
C GLY A 547 -19.71 -8.25 -52.06
N MET A 548 -19.66 -9.12 -51.07
CA MET A 548 -19.07 -8.83 -49.76
C MET A 548 -18.22 -10.00 -49.25
N GLU A 549 -17.22 -9.69 -48.44
CA GLU A 549 -16.47 -10.71 -47.71
C GLU A 549 -17.31 -11.32 -46.59
N PHE A 550 -16.99 -12.57 -46.20
CA PHE A 550 -17.71 -13.29 -45.16
C PHE A 550 -17.77 -12.52 -43.84
N LEU A 551 -16.65 -11.94 -43.38
CA LEU A 551 -16.59 -11.20 -42.12
C LEU A 551 -17.44 -9.93 -42.14
N SER A 552 -17.54 -9.26 -43.30
CA SER A 552 -18.38 -8.06 -43.45
C SER A 552 -19.86 -8.42 -43.40
N ILE A 553 -20.26 -9.51 -44.07
CA ILE A 553 -21.63 -10.04 -43.99
C ILE A 553 -21.95 -10.43 -42.54
N LEU A 554 -21.06 -11.19 -41.89
CA LEU A 554 -21.24 -11.62 -40.50
C LEU A 554 -21.39 -10.41 -39.56
N SER A 555 -20.59 -9.37 -39.77
CA SER A 555 -20.64 -8.15 -38.95
C SER A 555 -21.97 -7.43 -39.11
N GLU A 556 -22.45 -7.22 -40.35
CA GLU A 556 -23.75 -6.58 -40.60
C GLU A 556 -24.93 -7.41 -40.10
N VAL A 557 -24.90 -8.73 -40.34
CA VAL A 557 -25.91 -9.66 -39.81
C VAL A 557 -25.99 -9.54 -38.29
N ASN A 558 -24.84 -9.51 -37.59
CA ASN A 558 -24.80 -9.42 -36.12
C ASN A 558 -25.27 -8.07 -35.54
N VAL A 559 -25.32 -7.01 -36.36
CA VAL A 559 -26.02 -5.77 -35.98
C VAL A 559 -27.53 -6.02 -35.99
N ILE A 560 -28.06 -6.61 -37.07
CA ILE A 560 -29.50 -6.88 -37.23
C ILE A 560 -29.99 -7.91 -36.21
N ARG A 561 -29.35 -9.08 -36.19
CA ARG A 561 -29.62 -10.18 -35.27
C ARG A 561 -28.32 -10.92 -34.99
N ARG A 562 -27.94 -11.01 -33.72
CA ARG A 562 -26.80 -11.82 -33.29
C ARG A 562 -26.99 -13.26 -33.78
N THR A 563 -26.11 -13.74 -34.65
CA THR A 563 -26.23 -15.01 -35.36
C THR A 563 -24.87 -15.70 -35.36
N ARG A 564 -24.84 -17.00 -35.07
CA ARG A 564 -23.58 -17.76 -35.00
C ARG A 564 -22.83 -17.72 -36.33
N ARG A 565 -21.51 -17.64 -36.30
CA ARG A 565 -20.63 -17.64 -37.48
C ARG A 565 -20.89 -18.82 -38.40
N ARG A 566 -21.12 -20.01 -37.80
CA ARG A 566 -21.45 -21.23 -38.53
C ARG A 566 -22.80 -21.13 -39.24
N ARG A 567 -23.81 -20.48 -38.65
CA ARG A 567 -25.13 -20.32 -39.26
C ARG A 567 -25.05 -19.47 -40.53
N VAL A 568 -24.34 -18.33 -40.47
CA VAL A 568 -24.11 -17.45 -41.63
C VAL A 568 -23.34 -18.21 -42.73
N ALA A 569 -22.26 -18.89 -42.38
CA ALA A 569 -21.47 -19.68 -43.33
C ALA A 569 -22.28 -20.82 -43.98
N SER A 570 -23.16 -21.45 -43.20
CA SER A 570 -24.03 -22.54 -43.65
C SER A 570 -25.06 -22.04 -44.65
N VAL A 571 -25.69 -20.90 -44.38
CA VAL A 571 -26.66 -20.28 -45.29
C VAL A 571 -26.00 -19.87 -46.62
N LEU A 572 -24.83 -19.21 -46.55
CA LEU A 572 -24.06 -18.84 -47.74
C LEU A 572 -23.66 -20.07 -48.58
N SER A 573 -23.38 -21.21 -47.93
CA SER A 573 -22.97 -22.44 -48.61
C SER A 573 -24.12 -23.29 -49.14
N ALA A 574 -25.27 -23.28 -48.46
CA ALA A 574 -26.38 -24.19 -48.71
C ALA A 574 -27.35 -23.68 -49.77
N PHE A 575 -27.63 -22.38 -49.81
CA PHE A 575 -28.67 -21.83 -50.68
C PHE A 575 -28.11 -21.48 -52.06
N GLN A 576 -28.83 -21.88 -53.11
CA GLN A 576 -28.42 -21.65 -54.50
C GLN A 576 -28.40 -20.17 -54.91
N ALA A 577 -29.04 -19.32 -54.11
CA ALA A 577 -29.06 -17.87 -54.29
C ALA A 577 -27.69 -17.23 -54.08
N PHE A 578 -26.76 -17.88 -53.36
CA PHE A 578 -25.44 -17.33 -53.07
C PHE A 578 -24.36 -18.03 -53.87
N TYR A 579 -23.38 -17.25 -54.35
CA TYR A 579 -22.20 -17.79 -55.01
C TYR A 579 -20.96 -16.96 -54.67
N LEU A 580 -19.81 -17.63 -54.67
CA LEU A 580 -18.51 -17.03 -54.39
C LEU A 580 -17.80 -16.68 -55.70
N ARG A 581 -17.37 -15.43 -55.87
CA ARG A 581 -16.55 -14.98 -57.00
C ARG A 581 -15.44 -14.07 -56.51
N GLY A 582 -14.17 -14.45 -56.75
CA GLY A 582 -13.02 -13.63 -56.36
C GLY A 582 -12.91 -13.39 -54.85
N GLY A 583 -13.37 -14.33 -54.01
CA GLY A 583 -13.38 -14.19 -52.55
C GLY A 583 -14.59 -13.44 -51.98
N LEU A 584 -15.45 -12.88 -52.84
CA LEU A 584 -16.65 -12.16 -52.44
C LEU A 584 -17.92 -12.98 -52.68
N TRP A 585 -18.83 -12.91 -51.72
CA TRP A 585 -20.16 -13.52 -51.79
C TRP A 585 -21.13 -12.58 -52.50
N HIS A 586 -21.85 -13.13 -53.46
CA HIS A 586 -22.85 -12.40 -54.25
C HIS A 586 -24.21 -13.07 -54.13
N LEU A 587 -25.25 -12.26 -54.32
CA LEU A 587 -26.64 -12.70 -54.47
C LEU A 587 -27.00 -12.82 -55.95
N ASP A 588 -27.47 -14.00 -56.37
CA ASP A 588 -28.17 -14.22 -57.63
C ASP A 588 -29.68 -14.13 -57.39
N GLU A 589 -30.25 -12.94 -57.63
CA GLU A 589 -31.69 -12.68 -57.40
C GLU A 589 -32.59 -13.66 -58.15
N LYS A 590 -32.15 -14.19 -59.30
CA LYS A 590 -32.95 -15.16 -60.09
C LYS A 590 -33.07 -16.52 -59.41
N LYS A 591 -32.17 -16.83 -58.47
CA LYS A 591 -32.12 -18.10 -57.74
C LYS A 591 -32.58 -17.97 -56.29
N ARG A 592 -33.16 -16.83 -55.91
CA ARG A 592 -33.68 -16.60 -54.56
C ARG A 592 -34.66 -17.71 -54.14
N ASP A 593 -35.56 -18.09 -55.05
CA ASP A 593 -36.60 -19.10 -54.77
C ASP A 593 -36.17 -20.54 -55.11
N ALA A 594 -34.90 -20.75 -55.50
CA ALA A 594 -34.40 -22.08 -55.88
C ALA A 594 -34.10 -23.00 -54.67
N GLY A 595 -34.15 -22.46 -53.45
CA GLY A 595 -33.98 -23.20 -52.20
C GLY A 595 -32.56 -23.75 -51.97
N ILE A 596 -32.48 -24.75 -51.09
CA ILE A 596 -31.22 -25.41 -50.69
C ILE A 596 -30.71 -26.32 -51.82
N ASP A 597 -29.42 -26.22 -52.14
CA ASP A 597 -28.73 -27.13 -53.06
C ASP A 597 -28.84 -28.58 -52.54
N ARG A 598 -29.39 -29.46 -53.39
CA ARG A 598 -29.55 -30.90 -53.09
C ARG A 598 -28.24 -31.56 -52.66
N ALA A 599 -27.10 -31.12 -53.19
CA ALA A 599 -25.79 -31.67 -52.82
C ALA A 599 -25.38 -31.32 -51.37
N LYS A 600 -25.91 -30.22 -50.83
CA LYS A 600 -25.61 -29.72 -49.48
C LYS A 600 -26.50 -30.32 -48.40
N ARG A 601 -27.70 -30.81 -48.76
CA ARG A 601 -28.67 -31.40 -47.81
C ARG A 601 -28.10 -32.53 -46.95
N LYS A 602 -27.20 -33.35 -47.49
CA LYS A 602 -26.55 -34.46 -46.77
C LYS A 602 -25.56 -34.00 -45.67
N HIS A 603 -25.17 -32.74 -45.67
CA HIS A 603 -24.22 -32.14 -44.72
C HIS A 603 -24.90 -31.27 -43.66
N ILE A 604 -26.24 -31.20 -43.66
CA ILE A 604 -26.99 -30.50 -42.62
C ILE A 604 -26.84 -31.28 -41.32
N LYS A 605 -26.38 -30.61 -40.26
CA LYS A 605 -26.26 -31.20 -38.92
C LYS A 605 -27.64 -31.64 -38.45
N LYS A 606 -27.70 -32.87 -37.93
CA LYS A 606 -28.92 -33.48 -37.42
C LYS A 606 -29.31 -32.96 -36.05
#